data_AF-A0A2G4IU54-F1
#
_entry.id   AF-A0A2G4IU54-F1
#
_cell.length_a   1.000
_cell.length_b   1.000
_cell.length_c   1.000
_cell.angle_alpha   90.00
_cell.angle_beta   90.00
_cell.angle_gamma   90.00
#
_symmetry.space_group_name_H-M   'P 1'
#
loop_
_entity.id
_entity.type
_entity.pdbx_description
1 polymer ?
#
loop_
_entity_poly.entity_id
_entity_poly.type
_entity_poly.pdbx_seq_one_letter_code
_entity_poly.pdbx_strand_id
1 'polypeptide(L)'
;MTQSSSRPLSIPLGYEALRQSVAWADLGCRSAIFAQGTDAVRFIDNFTTAAISKLITGQGTEGFFTDARGWVIALSNILRTEEGLWIDASPGLATRLHEHLERHHIREKLELIDASAQRVSILVAGPQAVDWIASRCSAPPPRELLNHLRCTIGGVSLDLVHVDWTGPNGFLLQLAAADRERLMEWLAAEGMVEAEAATIETLRIEAGRPEPSDIPDKTLPQEINRDQRAISFTKGCYLGQETVARIDALGHVNRRLVAVAIESELSTVQPGAEVRVDGELIGRITSCCASPRLGCWLGLGLLQTKTLDTTGQQKTFLVAGSPARVVAVPLAVPSQPEVLLETKRFRVLRVSEVCSDGKNQQREVVEHPGSVVIVPLVSAQEICLVEVVRVAVGKTLLELPAGTLDRVESLEDAARRELVEETGFRAGRMTAVGEFWMSPGILRERMHLFLAKDLTPGPTALEPGEQIRTRVVGFDEAIAMCLDGRIEDAKTITGLLLLAMRNQRGVPDGDRTETEPRR
;
A
#
# COMPACT_ATOMS: atom_id res chain seq x y z
N MET A 1 -26.20 22.76 15.43
CA MET A 1 -25.29 22.28 14.37
C MET A 1 -24.33 21.30 15.02
N THR A 2 -24.68 20.02 14.94
CA THR A 2 -23.91 18.92 15.51
C THR A 2 -22.65 18.72 14.68
N GLN A 3 -21.49 18.88 15.31
CA GLN A 3 -20.19 18.50 14.73
C GLN A 3 -20.26 17.00 14.41
N SER A 4 -20.28 16.68 13.12
CA SER A 4 -20.07 15.33 12.61
C SER A 4 -18.61 14.98 12.84
N SER A 5 -18.31 14.29 13.95
CA SER A 5 -17.02 13.66 14.15
C SER A 5 -16.90 12.52 13.14
N SER A 6 -16.09 12.69 12.09
CA SER A 6 -15.73 11.61 11.18
C SER A 6 -15.09 10.48 11.97
N ARG A 7 -15.80 9.36 12.15
CA ARG A 7 -15.19 8.15 12.71
C ARG A 7 -14.08 7.72 11.73
N PRO A 8 -12.85 7.45 12.20
CA PRO A 8 -11.85 6.82 11.35
C PRO A 8 -12.41 5.51 10.80
N LEU A 9 -12.16 5.24 9.51
CA LEU A 9 -12.54 3.97 8.88
C LEU A 9 -11.95 2.82 9.71
N SER A 10 -12.78 1.88 10.15
CA SER A 10 -12.33 0.76 10.97
C SER A 10 -11.40 -0.15 10.18
N ILE A 11 -10.23 -0.45 10.73
CA ILE A 11 -9.29 -1.42 10.15
C ILE A 11 -9.81 -2.83 10.48
N PRO A 12 -10.09 -3.69 9.49
CA PRO A 12 -10.61 -5.02 9.75
C PRO A 12 -9.52 -5.94 10.34
N LEU A 13 -9.94 -6.96 11.11
CA LEU A 13 -9.03 -7.82 11.87
C LEU A 13 -8.08 -8.59 10.94
N GLY A 14 -6.79 -8.57 11.25
CA GLY A 14 -5.74 -9.25 10.48
C GLY A 14 -5.23 -8.46 9.26
N TYR A 15 -5.78 -7.28 8.96
CA TYR A 15 -5.30 -6.44 7.85
C TYR A 15 -3.82 -6.07 8.00
N GLU A 16 -3.42 -5.57 9.17
CA GLU A 16 -2.03 -5.19 9.43
C GLU A 16 -1.08 -6.40 9.37
N ALA A 17 -1.50 -7.54 9.94
CA ALA A 17 -0.72 -8.77 9.90
C ALA A 17 -0.47 -9.25 8.46
N LEU A 18 -1.51 -9.30 7.62
CA LEU A 18 -1.38 -9.63 6.19
C LEU A 18 -0.54 -8.61 5.39
N ARG A 19 -0.35 -7.39 5.90
CA ARG A 19 0.47 -6.36 5.25
C ARG A 19 1.90 -6.28 5.75
N GLN A 20 2.18 -6.68 6.99
CA GLN A 20 3.46 -6.44 7.65
C GLN A 20 4.20 -7.73 8.04
N SER A 21 3.49 -8.84 8.21
CA SER A 21 4.06 -10.10 8.69
C SER A 21 3.52 -11.29 7.89
N VAL A 22 2.96 -12.30 8.57
CA VAL A 22 2.29 -13.46 8.00
C VAL A 22 1.02 -13.70 8.80
N ALA A 23 -0.08 -13.94 8.09
CA ALA A 23 -1.37 -14.24 8.67
C ALA A 23 -2.10 -15.26 7.79
N TRP A 24 -3.19 -15.81 8.31
CA TRP A 24 -4.01 -16.77 7.58
C TRP A 24 -5.49 -16.38 7.60
N ALA A 25 -6.26 -16.90 6.65
CA ALA A 25 -7.72 -16.77 6.64
C ALA A 25 -8.34 -18.05 6.09
N ASP A 26 -9.39 -18.53 6.75
CA ASP A 26 -10.20 -19.60 6.20
C ASP A 26 -11.12 -19.07 5.10
N LEU A 27 -10.99 -19.63 3.90
CA LEU A 27 -11.85 -19.31 2.75
C LEU A 27 -13.00 -20.32 2.60
N GLY A 28 -13.02 -21.37 3.42
CA GLY A 28 -14.03 -22.41 3.37
C GLY A 28 -14.05 -23.18 2.05
N CYS A 29 -15.23 -23.65 1.67
CA CYS A 29 -15.44 -24.38 0.42
C CYS A 29 -15.46 -23.43 -0.77
N ARG A 30 -14.58 -23.71 -1.74
CA ARG A 30 -14.58 -23.07 -3.06
C ARG A 30 -15.28 -23.97 -4.07
N SER A 31 -15.59 -23.43 -5.25
CA SER A 31 -16.07 -24.27 -6.35
C SER A 31 -14.90 -25.06 -6.91
N ALA A 32 -14.91 -26.38 -6.77
CA ALA A 32 -13.78 -27.24 -7.16
C ALA A 32 -14.27 -28.40 -8.04
N ILE A 33 -13.99 -28.34 -9.33
CA ILE A 33 -14.27 -29.42 -10.28
C ILE A 33 -12.96 -30.12 -10.62
N PHE A 34 -12.92 -31.45 -10.47
CA PHE A 34 -11.82 -32.26 -10.94
C PHE A 34 -12.15 -32.90 -12.27
N ALA A 35 -11.40 -32.55 -13.31
CA ALA A 35 -11.49 -33.17 -14.62
C ALA A 35 -10.38 -34.23 -14.75
N GLN A 36 -10.77 -35.50 -14.74
CA GLN A 36 -9.85 -36.63 -14.86
C GLN A 36 -10.09 -37.45 -16.12
N GLY A 37 -9.06 -38.14 -16.60
CA GLY A 37 -9.12 -38.96 -17.81
C GLY A 37 -8.22 -38.47 -18.94
N THR A 38 -8.05 -39.31 -19.96
CA THR A 38 -7.04 -39.10 -21.02
C THR A 38 -7.35 -37.89 -21.92
N ASP A 39 -8.62 -37.50 -22.02
CA ASP A 39 -9.04 -36.36 -22.83
C ASP A 39 -9.19 -35.04 -22.02
N ALA A 40 -9.00 -35.06 -20.69
CA ALA A 40 -9.31 -33.92 -19.82
C ALA A 40 -8.58 -32.63 -20.23
N VAL A 41 -7.27 -32.70 -20.53
CA VAL A 41 -6.49 -31.51 -20.94
C VAL A 41 -7.04 -30.91 -22.23
N ARG A 42 -7.19 -31.73 -23.27
CA ARG A 42 -7.68 -31.26 -24.56
C ARG A 42 -9.10 -30.71 -24.45
N PHE A 43 -9.96 -31.39 -23.69
CA PHE A 43 -11.34 -30.96 -23.49
C PHE A 43 -11.39 -29.59 -22.80
N ILE A 44 -10.78 -29.45 -21.62
CA ILE A 44 -10.79 -28.17 -20.89
C ILE A 44 -10.11 -27.06 -21.70
N ASP A 45 -9.03 -27.35 -22.43
CA ASP A 45 -8.40 -26.37 -23.34
C ASP A 45 -9.39 -25.84 -24.38
N ASN A 46 -10.37 -26.62 -24.84
CA ASN A 46 -11.37 -26.14 -25.81
C ASN A 46 -12.49 -25.26 -25.20
N PHE A 47 -12.59 -25.16 -23.87
CA PHE A 47 -13.64 -24.38 -23.19
C PHE A 47 -13.12 -23.21 -22.36
N THR A 48 -11.80 -22.99 -22.36
CA THR A 48 -11.19 -21.88 -21.63
C THR A 48 -10.36 -20.97 -22.53
N THR A 49 -10.25 -19.70 -22.16
CA THR A 49 -9.41 -18.71 -22.84
C THR A 49 -7.90 -18.93 -22.63
N ALA A 50 -7.51 -19.73 -21.63
CA ALA A 50 -6.11 -19.98 -21.28
C ALA A 50 -5.51 -21.19 -21.99
N ALA A 51 -4.20 -21.23 -22.22
CA ALA A 51 -3.53 -22.31 -22.95
C ALA A 51 -3.17 -23.49 -22.03
N ILE A 52 -4.10 -24.42 -21.82
CA ILE A 52 -3.97 -25.54 -20.88
C ILE A 52 -3.05 -26.63 -21.43
N SER A 53 -3.05 -26.82 -22.76
CA SER A 53 -2.21 -27.81 -23.45
C SER A 53 -0.70 -27.60 -23.26
N LYS A 54 -0.28 -26.42 -22.81
CA LYS A 54 1.13 -26.09 -22.51
C LYS A 54 1.53 -26.38 -21.06
N LEU A 55 0.56 -26.63 -20.17
CA LEU A 55 0.85 -26.87 -18.75
C LEU A 55 1.43 -28.27 -18.56
N ILE A 56 2.48 -28.34 -17.75
CA ILE A 56 2.97 -29.60 -17.17
C ILE A 56 2.47 -29.76 -15.74
N THR A 57 2.58 -30.97 -15.19
CA THR A 57 2.24 -31.26 -13.79
C THR A 57 2.90 -30.26 -12.84
N GLY A 58 2.12 -29.75 -11.87
CA GLY A 58 2.58 -28.74 -10.90
C GLY A 58 2.46 -27.31 -11.40
N GLN A 59 2.05 -27.09 -12.65
CA GLN A 59 1.75 -25.75 -13.17
C GLN A 59 0.26 -25.47 -13.16
N GLY A 60 -0.07 -24.18 -13.15
CA GLY A 60 -1.43 -23.71 -13.27
C GLY A 60 -1.50 -22.41 -14.07
N THR A 61 -2.72 -22.03 -14.43
CA THR A 61 -3.03 -20.76 -15.09
C THR A 61 -4.38 -20.26 -14.65
N GLU A 62 -4.61 -18.96 -14.78
CA GLU A 62 -5.95 -18.39 -14.69
C GLU A 62 -6.59 -18.47 -16.09
N GLY A 63 -7.91 -18.61 -16.16
CA GLY A 63 -8.63 -18.66 -17.43
C GLY A 63 -10.12 -18.35 -17.26
N PHE A 64 -10.73 -17.80 -18.30
CA PHE A 64 -12.17 -17.64 -18.38
C PHE A 64 -12.80 -18.85 -19.06
N PHE A 65 -13.88 -19.36 -18.51
CA PHE A 65 -14.83 -20.22 -19.23
C PHE A 65 -15.90 -19.33 -19.83
N THR A 66 -16.24 -19.56 -21.11
CA THR A 66 -17.17 -18.71 -21.85
C THR A 66 -18.26 -19.52 -22.54
N ASP A 67 -19.43 -18.90 -22.74
CA ASP A 67 -20.46 -19.49 -23.59
C ASP A 67 -20.12 -19.33 -25.09
N ALA A 68 -20.96 -19.87 -25.96
CA ALA A 68 -20.77 -19.77 -27.42
C ALA A 68 -20.76 -18.32 -27.97
N ARG A 69 -21.28 -17.34 -27.20
CA ARG A 69 -21.27 -15.92 -27.57
C ARG A 69 -20.03 -15.20 -27.05
N GLY A 70 -19.24 -15.85 -26.20
CA GLY A 70 -18.05 -15.30 -25.54
C GLY A 70 -18.33 -14.66 -24.18
N TRP A 71 -19.55 -14.78 -23.65
CA TRP A 71 -19.85 -14.24 -22.31
C TRP A 71 -19.21 -15.10 -21.23
N VAL A 72 -18.66 -14.46 -20.21
CA VAL A 72 -18.00 -15.15 -19.09
C VAL A 72 -19.03 -15.97 -18.30
N ILE A 73 -18.69 -17.25 -18.10
CA ILE A 73 -19.38 -18.19 -17.21
C ILE A 73 -18.69 -18.19 -15.85
N ALA A 74 -17.36 -18.28 -15.85
CA ALA A 74 -16.53 -18.22 -14.66
C ALA A 74 -15.13 -17.73 -15.00
N LEU A 75 -14.50 -17.04 -14.05
CA LEU A 75 -13.06 -16.92 -13.94
C LEU A 75 -12.57 -18.03 -13.01
N SER A 76 -11.53 -18.78 -13.41
CA SER A 76 -11.05 -19.93 -12.64
C SER A 76 -9.54 -20.05 -12.69
N ASN A 77 -8.97 -20.59 -11.61
CA ASN A 77 -7.64 -21.17 -11.61
C ASN A 77 -7.74 -22.61 -12.12
N ILE A 78 -6.90 -22.98 -13.09
CA ILE A 78 -6.81 -24.33 -13.62
C ILE A 78 -5.42 -24.89 -13.29
N LEU A 79 -5.37 -25.97 -12.51
CA LEU A 79 -4.14 -26.54 -11.95
C LEU A 79 -3.92 -27.96 -12.51
N ARG A 80 -2.78 -28.19 -13.16
CA ARG A 80 -2.42 -29.48 -13.77
C ARG A 80 -1.79 -30.42 -12.74
N THR A 81 -2.42 -31.56 -12.52
CA THR A 81 -1.87 -32.65 -11.69
C THR A 81 -1.49 -33.85 -12.57
N GLU A 82 -0.90 -34.88 -11.96
CA GLU A 82 -0.65 -36.15 -12.64
C GLU A 82 -1.95 -36.86 -13.04
N GLU A 83 -2.97 -36.75 -12.18
CA GLU A 83 -4.25 -37.44 -12.32
C GLU A 83 -5.26 -36.69 -13.22
N GLY A 84 -5.11 -35.37 -13.39
CA GLY A 84 -6.11 -34.57 -14.07
C GLY A 84 -5.87 -33.06 -14.03
N LEU A 85 -6.96 -32.32 -13.98
CA LEU A 85 -7.01 -30.86 -13.85
C LEU A 85 -7.97 -30.48 -12.74
N TRP A 86 -7.49 -29.71 -11.77
CA TRP A 86 -8.37 -29.01 -10.84
C TRP A 86 -8.81 -27.69 -11.47
N ILE A 87 -10.12 -27.43 -11.46
CA ILE A 87 -10.74 -26.16 -11.82
C ILE A 87 -11.27 -25.55 -10.53
N ASP A 88 -10.53 -24.58 -9.99
CA ASP A 88 -10.87 -23.83 -8.78
C ASP A 88 -11.48 -22.47 -9.18
N ALA A 89 -12.73 -22.25 -8.80
CA ALA A 89 -13.45 -21.01 -9.00
C ALA A 89 -14.04 -20.49 -7.67
N SER A 90 -14.46 -19.23 -7.66
CA SER A 90 -15.14 -18.64 -6.50
C SER A 90 -16.37 -19.44 -6.07
N PRO A 91 -16.75 -19.41 -4.78
CA PRO A 91 -17.89 -20.18 -4.27
C PRO A 91 -19.18 -19.94 -5.08
N GLY A 92 -19.97 -21.00 -5.27
CA GLY A 92 -21.27 -20.93 -5.96
C GLY A 92 -21.23 -21.06 -7.50
N LEU A 93 -20.07 -21.31 -8.10
CA LEU A 93 -19.90 -21.48 -9.54
C LEU A 93 -19.82 -22.94 -10.02
N ALA A 94 -19.64 -23.90 -9.11
CA ALA A 94 -19.43 -25.31 -9.46
C ALA A 94 -20.57 -25.89 -10.32
N THR A 95 -21.83 -25.75 -9.91
CA THR A 95 -22.99 -26.25 -10.67
C THR A 95 -23.03 -25.66 -12.08
N ARG A 96 -22.86 -24.34 -12.20
CA ARG A 96 -22.90 -23.64 -13.50
C ARG A 96 -21.78 -24.10 -14.43
N LEU A 97 -20.57 -24.30 -13.88
CA LEU A 97 -19.41 -24.79 -14.64
C LEU A 97 -19.59 -26.25 -15.05
N HIS A 98 -20.03 -27.10 -14.11
CA HIS A 98 -20.26 -28.53 -14.35
C HIS A 98 -21.32 -28.74 -15.43
N GLU A 99 -22.49 -28.12 -15.31
CA GLU A 99 -23.55 -28.19 -16.32
C GLU A 99 -23.10 -27.67 -17.69
N HIS A 100 -22.28 -26.61 -17.71
CA HIS A 100 -21.75 -26.06 -18.95
C HIS A 100 -20.84 -27.08 -19.64
N LEU A 101 -19.89 -27.65 -18.92
CA LEU A 101 -18.92 -28.61 -19.45
C LEU A 101 -19.60 -29.94 -19.83
N GLU A 102 -20.45 -30.49 -18.96
CA GLU A 102 -21.21 -31.73 -19.21
C GLU A 102 -22.07 -31.65 -20.47
N ARG A 103 -22.71 -30.50 -20.73
CA ARG A 103 -23.50 -30.32 -21.97
C ARG A 103 -22.68 -30.54 -23.25
N HIS A 104 -21.38 -30.32 -23.17
CA HIS A 104 -20.46 -30.48 -24.28
C HIS A 104 -19.62 -31.76 -24.21
N HIS A 105 -19.74 -32.54 -23.13
CA HIS A 105 -19.09 -33.83 -22.95
C HIS A 105 -19.96 -34.94 -23.55
N ILE A 106 -19.56 -35.47 -24.70
CA ILE A 106 -20.37 -36.46 -25.45
C ILE A 106 -19.62 -37.77 -25.64
N ARG A 107 -18.36 -37.72 -26.08
CA ARG A 107 -17.57 -38.91 -26.48
C ARG A 107 -16.19 -38.95 -25.85
N GLU A 108 -15.81 -37.89 -25.16
CA GLU A 108 -14.51 -37.73 -24.56
C GLU A 108 -14.32 -38.68 -23.38
N LYS A 109 -13.13 -39.27 -23.28
CA LYS A 109 -12.73 -40.11 -22.15
C LYS A 109 -12.28 -39.22 -21.00
N LEU A 110 -13.25 -38.62 -20.33
CA LEU A 110 -13.06 -37.84 -19.13
C LEU A 110 -14.24 -38.03 -18.16
N GLU A 111 -14.04 -37.66 -16.91
CA GLU A 111 -15.06 -37.54 -15.87
C GLU A 111 -14.91 -36.17 -15.19
N LEU A 112 -16.03 -35.49 -14.94
CA LEU A 112 -16.07 -34.21 -14.22
C LEU A 112 -16.68 -34.45 -12.83
N ILE A 113 -15.85 -34.32 -11.80
CA ILE A 113 -16.25 -34.55 -10.42
C ILE A 113 -16.36 -33.20 -9.71
N ASP A 114 -17.56 -32.85 -9.23
CA ASP A 114 -17.72 -31.75 -8.28
C ASP A 114 -17.24 -32.19 -6.89
N ALA A 115 -16.06 -31.71 -6.50
CA ALA A 115 -15.46 -31.99 -5.20
C ALA A 115 -15.55 -30.79 -4.24
N SER A 116 -16.42 -29.80 -4.53
CA SER A 116 -16.55 -28.57 -3.74
C SER A 116 -16.86 -28.84 -2.26
N ALA A 117 -17.67 -29.87 -1.97
CA ALA A 117 -18.01 -30.25 -0.60
C ALA A 117 -16.90 -31.03 0.12
N GLN A 118 -15.92 -31.56 -0.62
CA GLN A 118 -14.87 -32.44 -0.11
C GLN A 118 -13.56 -31.69 0.14
N ARG A 119 -13.46 -30.44 -0.33
CA ARG A 119 -12.26 -29.62 -0.26
C ARG A 119 -12.54 -28.26 0.34
N VAL A 120 -11.57 -27.74 1.07
CA VAL A 120 -11.57 -26.38 1.60
C VAL A 120 -10.26 -25.69 1.22
N SER A 121 -10.22 -24.36 1.35
CA SER A 121 -9.02 -23.57 1.11
C SER A 121 -8.75 -22.64 2.29
N ILE A 122 -7.51 -22.66 2.76
CA ILE A 122 -7.00 -21.68 3.71
C ILE A 122 -5.96 -20.82 3.00
N LEU A 123 -6.08 -19.50 3.09
CA LEU A 123 -5.08 -18.57 2.61
C LEU A 123 -4.01 -18.38 3.69
N VAL A 124 -2.74 -18.46 3.33
CA VAL A 124 -1.60 -17.97 4.11
C VAL A 124 -0.91 -16.90 3.29
N ALA A 125 -0.81 -15.68 3.81
CA ALA A 125 -0.26 -14.56 3.04
C ALA A 125 0.46 -13.52 3.91
N GLY A 126 1.21 -12.65 3.25
CA GLY A 126 1.94 -11.54 3.85
C GLY A 126 3.42 -11.52 3.46
N PRO A 127 4.16 -10.43 3.72
CA PRO A 127 5.57 -10.29 3.35
C PRO A 127 6.45 -11.47 3.78
N GLN A 128 6.15 -12.09 4.93
CA GLN A 128 6.91 -13.19 5.51
C GLN A 128 6.38 -14.59 5.12
N ALA A 129 5.30 -14.67 4.34
CA ALA A 129 4.63 -15.94 4.03
C ALA A 129 5.53 -16.94 3.30
N VAL A 130 6.40 -16.48 2.39
CA VAL A 130 7.31 -17.36 1.64
C VAL A 130 8.28 -18.08 2.57
N ASP A 131 8.96 -17.35 3.45
CA ASP A 131 9.91 -17.92 4.41
C ASP A 131 9.20 -18.76 5.48
N TRP A 132 8.02 -18.29 5.90
CA TRP A 132 7.19 -19.03 6.85
C TRP A 132 6.78 -20.39 6.28
N ILE A 133 6.25 -20.45 5.05
CA ILE A 133 5.91 -21.72 4.38
C ILE A 133 7.16 -22.57 4.16
N ALA A 134 8.26 -21.99 3.67
CA ALA A 134 9.48 -22.74 3.36
C ALA A 134 10.06 -23.48 4.57
N SER A 135 9.92 -22.92 5.77
CA SER A 135 10.39 -23.53 7.03
C SER A 135 9.47 -24.63 7.59
N ARG A 136 8.25 -24.78 7.06
CA ARG A 136 7.21 -25.68 7.58
C ARG A 136 6.71 -26.70 6.56
N CYS A 137 7.00 -26.47 5.28
CA CYS A 137 6.65 -27.33 4.18
C CYS A 137 7.73 -28.40 3.96
N SER A 138 7.31 -29.60 3.58
CA SER A 138 8.21 -30.70 3.21
C SER A 138 9.00 -30.46 1.91
N ALA A 139 8.69 -29.39 1.16
CA ALA A 139 9.32 -29.02 -0.10
C ALA A 139 9.41 -27.49 -0.26
N PRO A 140 10.34 -26.97 -1.07
CA PRO A 140 10.40 -25.53 -1.36
C PRO A 140 9.08 -25.02 -1.99
N PRO A 141 8.52 -23.89 -1.52
CA PRO A 141 7.27 -23.36 -2.04
C PRO A 141 7.39 -22.97 -3.53
N PRO A 142 6.30 -23.11 -4.32
CA PRO A 142 6.29 -22.69 -5.71
C PRO A 142 6.47 -21.17 -5.83
N ARG A 143 7.28 -20.73 -6.82
CA ARG A 143 7.59 -19.31 -7.05
C ARG A 143 6.70 -18.64 -8.08
N GLU A 144 6.37 -19.33 -9.16
CA GLU A 144 5.50 -18.78 -10.21
C GLU A 144 4.04 -18.84 -9.76
N LEU A 145 3.23 -17.86 -10.17
CA LEU A 145 1.81 -17.83 -9.83
C LEU A 145 1.10 -19.07 -10.36
N LEU A 146 0.20 -19.62 -9.55
CA LEU A 146 -0.59 -20.82 -9.80
C LEU A 146 0.21 -22.11 -10.02
N ASN A 147 1.54 -22.06 -9.92
CA ASN A 147 2.28 -23.28 -9.68
C ASN A 147 1.92 -23.83 -8.30
N HIS A 148 1.88 -25.16 -8.24
CA HIS A 148 1.43 -25.88 -7.07
C HIS A 148 2.25 -27.14 -6.84
N LEU A 149 2.21 -27.62 -5.61
CA LEU A 149 2.81 -28.89 -5.23
C LEU A 149 1.99 -29.52 -4.12
N ARG A 150 2.05 -30.85 -4.02
CA ARG A 150 1.55 -31.58 -2.86
C ARG A 150 2.62 -31.61 -1.77
N CYS A 151 2.24 -31.25 -0.55
CA CYS A 151 3.13 -31.27 0.61
C CYS A 151 2.38 -31.59 1.91
N THR A 152 3.14 -31.61 3.00
CA THR A 152 2.61 -31.69 4.35
C THR A 152 2.97 -30.44 5.14
N ILE A 153 1.98 -29.84 5.78
CA ILE A 153 2.12 -28.71 6.72
C ILE A 153 1.25 -29.03 7.94
N GLY A 154 1.78 -28.87 9.17
CA GLY A 154 1.03 -29.22 10.39
C GLY A 154 0.59 -30.69 10.48
N GLY A 155 1.27 -31.59 9.76
CA GLY A 155 0.87 -32.99 9.65
C GLY A 155 -0.38 -33.26 8.80
N VAL A 156 -0.84 -32.27 8.03
CA VAL A 156 -1.95 -32.35 7.07
C VAL A 156 -1.41 -32.39 5.65
N SER A 157 -1.89 -33.34 4.83
CA SER A 157 -1.56 -33.43 3.41
C SER A 157 -2.43 -32.45 2.62
N LEU A 158 -1.81 -31.61 1.80
CA LEU A 158 -2.50 -30.53 1.08
C LEU A 158 -1.82 -30.22 -0.26
N ASP A 159 -2.53 -29.50 -1.13
CA ASP A 159 -1.96 -28.85 -2.31
C ASP A 159 -1.67 -27.38 -1.95
N LEU A 160 -0.40 -26.98 -2.09
CA LEU A 160 0.06 -25.63 -1.87
C LEU A 160 0.12 -24.89 -3.21
N VAL A 161 -0.71 -23.86 -3.39
CA VAL A 161 -0.82 -23.11 -4.65
C VAL A 161 -0.38 -21.66 -4.44
N HIS A 162 0.57 -21.17 -5.23
CA HIS A 162 1.00 -19.77 -5.15
C HIS A 162 -0.05 -18.83 -5.77
N VAL A 163 -0.45 -17.78 -5.05
CA VAL A 163 -1.47 -16.80 -5.48
C VAL A 163 -1.09 -15.39 -5.07
N ASP A 164 -1.66 -14.40 -5.76
CA ASP A 164 -1.44 -12.98 -5.48
C ASP A 164 -2.69 -12.23 -4.98
N TRP A 165 -3.67 -12.97 -4.44
CA TRP A 165 -5.02 -12.45 -4.19
C TRP A 165 -5.09 -11.30 -3.19
N THR A 166 -4.15 -11.24 -2.26
CA THR A 166 -4.06 -10.20 -1.22
C THR A 166 -2.73 -9.43 -1.29
N GLY A 167 -1.96 -9.62 -2.36
CA GLY A 167 -0.57 -9.18 -2.51
C GLY A 167 0.32 -10.31 -3.06
N PRO A 168 1.58 -10.04 -3.43
CA PRO A 168 2.40 -10.97 -4.21
C PRO A 168 2.85 -12.24 -3.48
N ASN A 169 2.76 -12.28 -2.15
CA ASN A 169 3.24 -13.38 -1.32
C ASN A 169 2.06 -14.10 -0.65
N GLY A 170 1.27 -14.84 -1.43
CA GLY A 170 0.10 -15.57 -0.96
C GLY A 170 0.13 -17.04 -1.37
N PHE A 171 -0.37 -17.91 -0.51
CA PHE A 171 -0.50 -19.33 -0.78
C PHE A 171 -1.88 -19.84 -0.39
N LEU A 172 -2.54 -20.57 -1.28
CA LEU A 172 -3.69 -21.36 -0.93
C LEU A 172 -3.22 -22.74 -0.48
N LEU A 173 -3.63 -23.12 0.72
CA LEU A 173 -3.53 -24.46 1.25
C LEU A 173 -4.87 -25.13 0.95
N GLN A 174 -4.92 -25.95 -0.10
CA GLN A 174 -6.12 -26.70 -0.47
C GLN A 174 -6.04 -28.12 0.10
N LEU A 175 -7.02 -28.48 0.92
CA LEU A 175 -7.00 -29.71 1.71
C LEU A 175 -8.38 -30.38 1.75
N ALA A 176 -8.42 -31.62 2.22
CA ALA A 176 -9.67 -32.31 2.47
C ALA A 176 -10.48 -31.58 3.55
N ALA A 177 -11.80 -31.48 3.37
CA ALA A 177 -12.68 -30.78 4.31
C ALA A 177 -12.59 -31.35 5.74
N ALA A 178 -12.34 -32.65 5.87
CA ALA A 178 -12.16 -33.33 7.16
C ALA A 178 -10.91 -32.87 7.94
N ASP A 179 -9.90 -32.31 7.27
CA ASP A 179 -8.67 -31.83 7.89
C ASP A 179 -8.69 -30.33 8.21
N ARG A 180 -9.79 -29.62 7.89
CA ARG A 180 -9.93 -28.16 8.06
C ARG A 180 -9.65 -27.72 9.50
N GLU A 181 -10.37 -28.29 10.46
CA GLU A 181 -10.25 -27.90 11.87
C GLU A 181 -8.84 -28.16 12.41
N ARG A 182 -8.27 -29.32 12.08
CA ARG A 182 -6.91 -29.69 12.48
C ARG A 182 -5.86 -28.70 11.99
N LEU A 183 -5.95 -28.24 10.74
CA LEU A 183 -4.99 -27.26 10.21
C LEU A 183 -5.20 -25.87 10.85
N MET A 184 -6.44 -25.44 11.06
CA MET A 184 -6.75 -24.17 11.71
C MET A 184 -6.23 -24.13 13.16
N GLU A 185 -6.46 -25.19 13.93
CA GLU A 185 -5.94 -25.32 15.29
C GLU A 185 -4.40 -25.26 15.33
N TRP A 186 -3.75 -25.91 14.36
CA TRP A 186 -2.30 -25.88 14.24
C TRP A 186 -1.77 -24.48 13.88
N LEU A 187 -2.40 -23.77 12.94
CA LEU A 187 -2.03 -22.38 12.59
C LEU A 187 -2.20 -21.43 13.78
N ALA A 188 -3.26 -21.60 14.56
CA ALA A 188 -3.48 -20.84 15.79
C ALA A 188 -2.42 -21.17 16.85
N ALA A 189 -2.03 -22.43 17.00
CA ALA A 189 -0.97 -22.85 17.92
C ALA A 189 0.42 -22.32 17.52
N GLU A 190 0.67 -22.11 16.23
CA GLU A 190 1.86 -21.41 15.71
C GLU A 190 1.84 -19.89 15.99
N GLY A 191 0.78 -19.36 16.61
CA GLY A 191 0.63 -17.95 16.96
C GLY A 191 0.30 -17.05 15.77
N MET A 192 -0.14 -17.61 14.64
CA MET A 192 -0.49 -16.82 13.47
C MET A 192 -1.84 -16.12 13.66
N VAL A 193 -1.88 -14.85 13.27
CA VAL A 193 -3.12 -14.05 13.29
C VAL A 193 -4.08 -14.58 12.22
N GLU A 194 -5.31 -14.86 12.63
CA GLU A 194 -6.44 -15.11 11.73
C GLU A 194 -7.00 -13.77 11.25
N ALA A 195 -7.14 -13.63 9.93
CA ALA A 195 -7.77 -12.50 9.29
C ALA A 195 -9.24 -12.81 8.96
N GLU A 196 -10.12 -11.85 9.21
CA GLU A 196 -11.54 -12.02 8.95
C GLU A 196 -11.88 -11.88 7.46
N ALA A 197 -13.07 -12.33 7.06
CA ALA A 197 -13.54 -12.24 5.67
C ALA A 197 -13.55 -10.80 5.13
N ALA A 198 -13.86 -9.80 5.96
CA ALA A 198 -13.81 -8.39 5.56
C ALA A 198 -12.40 -7.91 5.22
N THR A 199 -11.37 -8.47 5.86
CA THR A 199 -9.96 -8.21 5.51
C THR A 199 -9.63 -8.81 4.15
N ILE A 200 -10.05 -10.04 3.87
CA ILE A 200 -9.83 -10.68 2.56
C ILE A 200 -10.53 -9.90 1.45
N GLU A 201 -11.77 -9.49 1.66
CA GLU A 201 -12.54 -8.63 0.76
C GLU A 201 -11.81 -7.30 0.49
N THR A 202 -11.31 -6.64 1.53
CA THR A 202 -10.56 -5.39 1.39
C THR A 202 -9.28 -5.60 0.57
N LEU A 203 -8.49 -6.62 0.91
CA LEU A 203 -7.22 -6.87 0.26
C LEU A 203 -7.35 -7.31 -1.20
N ARG A 204 -8.38 -8.09 -1.54
CA ARG A 204 -8.64 -8.48 -2.93
C ARG A 204 -9.07 -7.29 -3.79
N ILE A 205 -9.85 -6.35 -3.23
CA ILE A 205 -10.22 -5.10 -3.91
C ILE A 205 -8.99 -4.23 -4.10
N GLU A 206 -8.15 -4.08 -3.08
CA GLU A 206 -6.87 -3.37 -3.18
C GLU A 206 -5.91 -4.03 -4.20
N ALA A 207 -5.98 -5.35 -4.38
CA ALA A 207 -5.22 -6.08 -5.41
C ALA A 207 -5.87 -6.00 -6.81
N GLY A 208 -7.09 -5.47 -6.93
CA GLY A 208 -7.83 -5.46 -8.18
C GLY A 208 -8.29 -6.86 -8.63
N ARG A 209 -8.54 -7.78 -7.69
CA ARG A 209 -9.04 -9.13 -7.98
C ARG A 209 -10.57 -9.14 -8.05
N PRO A 210 -11.16 -9.51 -9.19
CA PRO A 210 -12.60 -9.64 -9.33
C PRO A 210 -13.12 -10.89 -8.62
N GLU A 211 -14.31 -10.77 -8.05
CA GLU A 211 -15.17 -11.87 -7.64
C GLU A 211 -16.38 -11.98 -8.58
N PRO A 212 -17.25 -13.00 -8.48
CA PRO A 212 -18.41 -13.14 -9.36
C PRO A 212 -19.32 -11.90 -9.40
N SER A 213 -19.40 -11.14 -8.30
CA SER A 213 -20.12 -9.85 -8.24
C SER A 213 -19.54 -8.79 -9.18
N ASP A 214 -18.24 -8.88 -9.50
CA ASP A 214 -17.51 -7.99 -10.41
C ASP A 214 -17.61 -8.41 -11.88
N ILE A 215 -18.29 -9.53 -12.16
CA ILE A 215 -18.51 -10.07 -13.51
C ILE A 215 -20.02 -10.18 -13.77
N PRO A 216 -20.73 -9.06 -14.01
CA PRO A 216 -22.15 -9.10 -14.34
C PRO A 216 -22.46 -9.96 -15.57
N ASP A 217 -23.72 -10.32 -15.76
CA ASP A 217 -24.16 -11.05 -16.95
C ASP A 217 -23.77 -10.32 -18.25
N LYS A 218 -23.45 -11.12 -19.27
CA LYS A 218 -23.02 -10.64 -20.60
C LYS A 218 -21.75 -9.79 -20.55
N THR A 219 -20.85 -10.07 -19.61
CA THR A 219 -19.51 -9.49 -19.57
C THR A 219 -18.55 -10.33 -20.40
N LEU A 220 -17.66 -9.66 -21.13
CA LEU A 220 -16.62 -10.29 -21.93
C LEU A 220 -15.31 -10.43 -21.14
N PRO A 221 -14.47 -11.43 -21.44
CA PRO A 221 -13.17 -11.59 -20.79
C PRO A 221 -12.32 -10.31 -20.72
N GLN A 222 -12.19 -9.57 -21.83
CA GLN A 222 -11.37 -8.35 -21.86
C GLN A 222 -11.96 -7.17 -21.09
N GLU A 223 -13.27 -7.19 -20.80
CA GLU A 223 -13.88 -6.16 -19.95
C GLU A 223 -13.43 -6.32 -18.49
N ILE A 224 -12.91 -7.49 -18.06
CA ILE A 224 -12.45 -7.75 -16.69
C ILE A 224 -11.00 -7.31 -16.44
N ASN A 225 -10.30 -6.83 -17.46
CA ASN A 225 -8.92 -6.31 -17.33
C ASN A 225 -7.94 -7.36 -16.77
N ARG A 226 -8.04 -8.58 -17.27
CA ARG A 226 -7.24 -9.76 -16.88
C ARG A 226 -6.51 -10.39 -18.06
N ASP A 227 -6.48 -9.70 -19.19
CA ASP A 227 -6.10 -10.20 -20.51
C ASP A 227 -4.72 -10.85 -20.51
N GLN A 228 -3.73 -10.18 -19.92
CA GLN A 228 -2.34 -10.67 -19.83
C GLN A 228 -2.18 -11.98 -19.05
N ARG A 229 -3.13 -12.30 -18.16
CA ARG A 229 -3.06 -13.46 -17.25
C ARG A 229 -3.97 -14.60 -17.68
N ALA A 230 -5.18 -14.26 -18.11
CA ALA A 230 -6.26 -15.23 -18.27
C ALA A 230 -6.61 -15.51 -19.75
N ILE A 231 -6.02 -14.80 -20.71
CA ILE A 231 -6.32 -14.98 -22.14
C ILE A 231 -5.04 -15.27 -22.91
N SER A 232 -5.01 -16.41 -23.59
CA SER A 232 -3.99 -16.70 -24.58
C SER A 232 -4.51 -16.34 -25.97
N PHE A 233 -3.93 -15.32 -26.60
CA PHE A 233 -4.24 -14.97 -28.00
C PHE A 233 -3.51 -15.85 -29.02
N THR A 234 -2.61 -16.73 -28.55
CA THR A 234 -1.79 -17.62 -29.40
C THR A 234 -2.18 -19.09 -29.29
N LYS A 235 -3.26 -19.43 -28.55
CA LYS A 235 -3.75 -20.81 -28.45
C LYS A 235 -4.69 -21.17 -29.61
N GLY A 236 -4.99 -22.46 -29.74
CA GLY A 236 -5.98 -22.98 -30.68
C GLY A 236 -7.43 -22.63 -30.31
N CYS A 237 -8.37 -23.17 -31.09
CA CYS A 237 -9.78 -22.81 -30.99
C CYS A 237 -10.41 -23.14 -29.62
N TYR A 238 -11.21 -22.21 -29.08
CA TYR A 238 -12.05 -22.47 -27.90
C TYR A 238 -13.45 -21.87 -28.06
N LEU A 239 -14.40 -22.37 -27.27
CA LEU A 239 -15.80 -21.93 -27.32
C LEU A 239 -15.93 -20.43 -27.02
N GLY A 240 -16.55 -19.67 -27.94
CA GLY A 240 -16.76 -18.23 -27.78
C GLY A 240 -15.58 -17.35 -28.23
N GLN A 241 -14.51 -17.93 -28.78
CA GLN A 241 -13.31 -17.20 -29.19
C GLN A 241 -13.56 -16.11 -30.23
N GLU A 242 -14.50 -16.29 -31.17
CA GLU A 242 -14.72 -15.31 -32.25
C GLU A 242 -14.95 -13.89 -31.71
N THR A 243 -15.75 -13.76 -30.65
CA THR A 243 -16.01 -12.47 -30.02
C THR A 243 -14.76 -11.93 -29.33
N VAL A 244 -14.02 -12.77 -28.61
CA VAL A 244 -12.79 -12.40 -27.89
C VAL A 244 -11.71 -11.97 -28.87
N ALA A 245 -11.44 -12.75 -29.91
CA ALA A 245 -10.44 -12.44 -30.95
C ALA A 245 -10.79 -11.17 -31.74
N ARG A 246 -12.09 -10.93 -32.01
CA ARG A 246 -12.53 -9.70 -32.68
C ARG A 246 -12.23 -8.46 -31.85
N ILE A 247 -12.44 -8.51 -30.53
CA ILE A 247 -12.16 -7.39 -29.62
C ILE A 247 -10.66 -7.10 -29.57
N ASP A 248 -9.84 -8.14 -29.50
CA ASP A 248 -8.38 -8.02 -29.55
C ASP A 248 -7.92 -7.32 -30.84
N ALA A 249 -8.45 -7.76 -31.99
CA ALA A 249 -8.17 -7.12 -33.28
C ALA A 249 -8.64 -5.65 -33.38
N LEU A 250 -9.72 -5.29 -32.68
CA LEU A 250 -10.19 -3.90 -32.58
C LEU A 250 -9.34 -3.04 -31.64
N GLY A 251 -8.54 -3.65 -30.76
CA GLY A 251 -7.64 -2.98 -29.82
C GLY A 251 -8.34 -2.23 -28.68
N HIS A 252 -9.67 -2.34 -28.52
CA HIS A 252 -10.41 -1.66 -27.47
C HIS A 252 -11.65 -2.44 -27.03
N VAL A 253 -12.04 -2.24 -25.76
CA VAL A 253 -13.30 -2.71 -25.16
C VAL A 253 -14.18 -1.52 -24.82
N ASN A 254 -15.51 -1.68 -24.85
CA ASN A 254 -16.44 -0.58 -24.53
C ASN A 254 -16.47 -0.24 -23.05
N ARG A 255 -16.24 -1.22 -22.18
CA ARG A 255 -16.17 -1.05 -20.72
C ARG A 255 -14.98 -1.84 -20.18
N ARG A 256 -14.49 -1.44 -19.01
CA ARG A 256 -13.39 -2.09 -18.31
C ARG A 256 -13.61 -2.04 -16.81
N LEU A 257 -13.29 -3.13 -16.13
CA LEU A 257 -13.25 -3.22 -14.69
C LEU A 257 -12.05 -2.41 -14.20
N VAL A 258 -12.32 -1.39 -13.39
CA VAL A 258 -11.30 -0.50 -12.83
C VAL A 258 -11.52 -0.29 -11.34
N ALA A 259 -10.46 0.11 -10.64
CA ALA A 259 -10.55 0.52 -9.25
C ALA A 259 -10.80 2.04 -9.15
N VAL A 260 -11.68 2.43 -8.24
CA VAL A 260 -12.12 3.81 -8.04
C VAL A 260 -11.97 4.18 -6.56
N ALA A 261 -11.08 5.11 -6.27
CA ALA A 261 -10.97 5.73 -4.94
C ALA A 261 -12.04 6.82 -4.81
N ILE A 262 -12.76 6.82 -3.70
CA ILE A 262 -13.95 7.63 -3.49
C ILE A 262 -13.73 8.47 -2.22
N GLU A 263 -13.54 9.77 -2.42
CA GLU A 263 -13.37 10.78 -1.38
C GLU A 263 -14.73 11.17 -0.82
N SER A 264 -15.31 10.25 -0.05
CA SER A 264 -16.64 10.43 0.51
C SER A 264 -16.59 10.68 2.00
N GLU A 265 -17.31 11.72 2.45
CA GLU A 265 -17.73 11.87 3.85
C GLU A 265 -18.94 10.98 4.20
N LEU A 266 -19.50 10.24 3.23
CA LEU A 266 -20.63 9.33 3.45
C LEU A 266 -20.24 8.20 4.40
N SER A 267 -21.21 7.78 5.21
CA SER A 267 -21.07 6.65 6.12
C SER A 267 -20.86 5.29 5.43
N THR A 268 -21.35 5.10 4.18
CA THR A 268 -21.09 3.89 3.37
C THR A 268 -21.23 4.10 1.85
N VAL A 269 -20.30 3.57 1.05
CA VAL A 269 -20.51 3.26 -0.39
C VAL A 269 -21.05 1.84 -0.49
N GLN A 270 -21.94 1.56 -1.45
CA GLN A 270 -22.56 0.24 -1.64
C GLN A 270 -22.33 -0.28 -3.07
N PRO A 271 -22.27 -1.61 -3.28
CA PRO A 271 -22.39 -2.21 -4.60
C PRO A 271 -23.62 -1.70 -5.35
N GLY A 272 -23.48 -1.48 -6.66
CA GLY A 272 -24.49 -0.90 -7.54
C GLY A 272 -24.48 0.63 -7.63
N ALA A 273 -23.69 1.32 -6.78
CA ALA A 273 -23.56 2.77 -6.81
C ALA A 273 -23.17 3.28 -8.21
N GLU A 274 -23.87 4.31 -8.68
CA GLU A 274 -23.62 4.90 -9.99
C GLU A 274 -22.32 5.68 -10.02
N VAL A 275 -21.53 5.46 -11.06
CA VAL A 275 -20.36 6.26 -11.38
C VAL A 275 -20.71 7.19 -12.54
N ARG A 276 -20.57 8.49 -12.29
CA ARG A 276 -20.89 9.54 -13.24
C ARG A 276 -19.69 10.42 -13.55
N VAL A 277 -19.63 10.91 -14.78
CA VAL A 277 -18.66 11.92 -15.25
C VAL A 277 -19.44 13.02 -15.93
N ASP A 278 -19.26 14.26 -15.48
CA ASP A 278 -19.98 15.43 -16.02
C ASP A 278 -21.51 15.24 -16.07
N GLY A 279 -22.06 14.47 -15.12
CA GLY A 279 -23.48 14.13 -15.02
C GLY A 279 -23.92 12.88 -15.80
N GLU A 280 -23.11 12.37 -16.74
CA GLU A 280 -23.42 11.16 -17.50
C GLU A 280 -23.10 9.87 -16.73
N LEU A 281 -23.99 8.87 -16.80
CA LEU A 281 -23.75 7.54 -16.22
C LEU A 281 -22.75 6.76 -17.07
N ILE A 282 -21.59 6.44 -16.49
CA ILE A 282 -20.52 5.70 -17.19
C ILE A 282 -20.36 4.27 -16.70
N GLY A 283 -20.97 3.89 -15.58
CA GLY A 283 -20.91 2.54 -15.04
C GLY A 283 -21.38 2.46 -13.59
N ARG A 284 -21.11 1.34 -12.94
CA ARG A 284 -21.48 1.08 -11.55
C ARG A 284 -20.34 0.40 -10.79
N ILE A 285 -20.26 0.70 -9.50
CA ILE A 285 -19.43 -0.04 -8.55
C ILE A 285 -20.02 -1.43 -8.37
N THR A 286 -19.21 -2.47 -8.41
CA THR A 286 -19.60 -3.88 -8.26
C THR A 286 -19.20 -4.45 -6.91
N SER A 287 -18.07 -4.00 -6.37
CA SER A 287 -17.59 -4.32 -5.02
C SER A 287 -16.98 -3.07 -4.39
N CYS A 288 -17.06 -2.92 -3.06
CA CYS A 288 -16.46 -1.79 -2.37
C CYS A 288 -16.07 -2.11 -0.93
N CYS A 289 -15.01 -1.45 -0.46
CA CYS A 289 -14.51 -1.54 0.91
C CYS A 289 -14.02 -0.16 1.38
N ALA A 290 -13.90 0.00 2.70
CA ALA A 290 -13.07 1.05 3.27
C ALA A 290 -11.62 0.57 3.19
N SER A 291 -10.76 1.24 2.41
CA SER A 291 -9.35 0.86 2.25
C SER A 291 -8.50 1.57 3.31
N PRO A 292 -7.92 0.84 4.29
CA PRO A 292 -6.98 1.46 5.23
C PRO A 292 -5.75 2.04 4.53
N ARG A 293 -5.32 1.47 3.40
CA ARG A 293 -4.17 1.94 2.62
C ARG A 293 -4.39 3.31 1.98
N LEU A 294 -5.59 3.59 1.50
CA LEU A 294 -5.92 4.88 0.88
C LEU A 294 -6.52 5.89 1.86
N GLY A 295 -6.98 5.43 3.04
CA GLY A 295 -7.71 6.27 3.99
C GLY A 295 -9.09 6.70 3.49
N CYS A 296 -9.63 6.05 2.46
CA CYS A 296 -10.93 6.36 1.85
C CYS A 296 -11.63 5.10 1.35
N TRP A 297 -12.83 5.26 0.78
CA TRP A 297 -13.53 4.15 0.13
C TRP A 297 -12.85 3.77 -1.18
N LEU A 298 -12.76 2.48 -1.45
CA LEU A 298 -12.26 1.91 -2.69
C LEU A 298 -13.29 0.95 -3.26
N GLY A 299 -13.61 1.09 -4.54
CA GLY A 299 -14.50 0.17 -5.23
C GLY A 299 -13.91 -0.37 -6.53
N LEU A 300 -14.27 -1.60 -6.88
CA LEU A 300 -14.17 -2.09 -8.25
C LEU A 300 -15.44 -1.71 -9.00
N GLY A 301 -15.34 -1.33 -10.27
CA GLY A 301 -16.49 -0.97 -11.07
C GLY A 301 -16.26 -1.15 -12.56
N LEU A 302 -17.30 -1.56 -13.27
CA LEU A 302 -17.28 -1.77 -14.72
C LEU A 302 -17.68 -0.48 -15.43
N LEU A 303 -16.69 0.27 -15.93
CA LEU A 303 -16.87 1.63 -16.45
C LEU A 303 -16.61 1.71 -17.95
N GLN A 304 -17.29 2.60 -18.66
CA GLN A 304 -17.04 2.88 -20.08
C GLN A 304 -15.61 3.38 -20.31
N THR A 305 -14.89 2.79 -21.27
CA THR A 305 -13.47 3.12 -21.52
C THR A 305 -13.26 4.48 -22.19
N LYS A 306 -14.17 4.90 -23.09
CA LYS A 306 -14.06 6.19 -23.80
C LYS A 306 -13.88 7.38 -22.85
N THR A 307 -14.42 7.29 -21.64
CA THR A 307 -14.39 8.35 -20.64
C THR A 307 -13.17 8.26 -19.72
N LEU A 308 -12.49 7.11 -19.68
CA LEU A 308 -11.24 6.87 -18.95
C LEU A 308 -10.01 7.41 -19.72
N ASP A 309 -10.02 7.30 -21.05
CA ASP A 309 -8.84 7.55 -21.92
C ASP A 309 -8.68 9.01 -22.43
N THR A 310 -9.11 10.03 -21.68
CA THR A 310 -9.12 11.42 -22.20
C THR A 310 -7.95 12.29 -21.73
N THR A 311 -6.85 12.27 -22.51
CA THR A 311 -6.02 13.40 -22.98
C THR A 311 -5.64 14.56 -22.03
N GLY A 312 -5.67 14.39 -20.71
CA GLY A 312 -5.17 15.39 -19.75
C GLY A 312 -6.18 16.47 -19.32
N GLN A 313 -7.47 16.31 -19.61
CA GLN A 313 -8.52 17.11 -18.95
C GLN A 313 -8.84 16.51 -17.57
N GLN A 314 -8.79 17.33 -16.52
CA GLN A 314 -9.32 16.97 -15.20
C GLN A 314 -10.83 16.75 -15.31
N LYS A 315 -11.26 15.48 -15.32
CA LYS A 315 -12.68 15.12 -15.24
C LYS A 315 -13.06 14.83 -13.79
N THR A 316 -14.22 15.33 -13.39
CA THR A 316 -14.76 15.09 -12.06
C THR A 316 -15.57 13.80 -12.10
N PHE A 317 -14.99 12.71 -11.57
CA PHE A 317 -15.76 11.49 -11.34
C PHE A 317 -16.56 11.65 -10.05
N LEU A 318 -17.83 11.25 -10.09
CA LEU A 318 -18.69 11.21 -8.94
C LEU A 318 -19.21 9.79 -8.73
N VAL A 319 -19.10 9.29 -7.50
CA VAL A 319 -19.74 8.05 -7.06
C VAL A 319 -20.72 8.37 -5.96
N ALA A 320 -22.01 8.11 -6.22
CA ALA A 320 -23.09 8.49 -5.30
C ALA A 320 -23.02 9.98 -4.85
N GLY A 321 -22.55 10.87 -5.74
CA GLY A 321 -22.39 12.30 -5.46
C GLY A 321 -21.10 12.70 -4.75
N SER A 322 -20.24 11.75 -4.35
CA SER A 322 -18.91 12.04 -3.78
C SER A 322 -17.82 12.08 -4.85
N PRO A 323 -16.84 13.00 -4.75
CA PRO A 323 -15.66 13.02 -5.62
C PRO A 323 -14.95 11.68 -5.63
N ALA A 324 -14.48 11.28 -6.81
CA ALA A 324 -13.79 10.03 -7.01
C ALA A 324 -12.69 10.17 -8.06
N ARG A 325 -11.80 9.19 -8.09
CA ARG A 325 -10.75 9.07 -9.11
C ARG A 325 -10.44 7.60 -9.38
N VAL A 326 -10.10 7.30 -10.62
CA VAL A 326 -9.61 5.97 -10.99
C VAL A 326 -8.19 5.79 -10.45
N VAL A 327 -7.91 4.61 -9.91
CA VAL A 327 -6.61 4.27 -9.34
C VAL A 327 -6.06 3.00 -9.97
N ALA A 328 -4.74 2.92 -10.09
CA ALA A 328 -4.07 1.71 -10.55
C ALA A 328 -4.15 0.64 -9.46
N VAL A 329 -4.41 -0.60 -9.87
CA VAL A 329 -4.37 -1.80 -9.02
C VAL A 329 -3.45 -2.86 -9.63
N PRO A 330 -2.74 -3.68 -8.82
CA PRO A 330 -2.76 -3.69 -7.35
C PRO A 330 -2.23 -2.37 -6.77
N LEU A 331 -2.87 -1.88 -5.69
CA LEU A 331 -2.40 -0.66 -5.04
C LEU A 331 -0.94 -0.85 -4.66
N ALA A 332 -0.10 0.10 -5.06
CA ALA A 332 1.34 0.00 -4.81
C ALA A 332 1.60 -0.27 -3.32
N VAL A 333 2.37 -1.32 -3.05
CA VAL A 333 2.95 -1.53 -1.73
C VAL A 333 4.02 -0.44 -1.59
N PRO A 334 3.95 0.44 -0.58
CA PRO A 334 5.08 1.31 -0.30
C PRO A 334 6.28 0.39 -0.06
N SER A 335 7.28 0.42 -0.93
CA SER A 335 8.48 -0.39 -0.72
C SER A 335 9.07 0.02 0.63
N GLN A 336 9.37 -0.96 1.50
CA GLN A 336 10.19 -0.63 2.67
C GLN A 336 11.46 0.07 2.19
N PRO A 337 11.86 1.20 2.80
CA PRO A 337 13.06 1.91 2.38
C PRO A 337 14.28 0.99 2.50
N GLU A 338 15.03 0.83 1.41
CA GLU A 338 16.32 0.13 1.43
C GLU A 338 17.34 1.02 2.15
N VAL A 339 17.99 0.51 3.19
CA VAL A 339 19.05 1.26 3.89
C VAL A 339 20.34 1.14 3.09
N LEU A 340 20.77 2.23 2.46
CA LEU A 340 22.02 2.29 1.68
C LEU A 340 23.24 2.58 2.57
N LEU A 341 23.05 3.37 3.62
CA LEU A 341 24.10 3.75 4.57
C LEU A 341 23.49 4.02 5.95
N GLU A 342 24.19 3.60 7.00
CA GLU A 342 23.87 3.93 8.38
C GLU A 342 25.10 4.52 9.05
N THR A 343 24.93 5.66 9.71
CA THR A 343 25.98 6.38 10.43
C THR A 343 25.51 6.75 11.82
N LYS A 344 26.40 7.34 12.64
CA LYS A 344 26.03 7.86 13.96
C LYS A 344 25.05 9.04 13.94
N ARG A 345 24.92 9.76 12.82
CA ARG A 345 24.12 11.01 12.73
C ARG A 345 22.86 10.88 11.87
N PHE A 346 22.93 10.05 10.83
CA PHE A 346 21.85 9.91 9.85
C PHE A 346 21.95 8.57 9.12
N ARG A 347 20.85 8.21 8.45
CA ARG A 347 20.76 7.09 7.51
C ARG A 347 20.56 7.61 6.09
N VAL A 348 21.02 6.87 5.09
CA VAL A 348 20.65 7.09 3.69
C VAL A 348 19.74 5.97 3.26
N LEU A 349 18.55 6.32 2.81
CA LEU A 349 17.51 5.41 2.42
C LEU A 349 17.25 5.52 0.93
N ARG A 350 16.99 4.41 0.24
CA ARG A 350 16.35 4.42 -1.08
C ARG A 350 14.87 4.11 -0.93
N VAL A 351 14.05 5.02 -1.40
CA VAL A 351 12.58 4.96 -1.33
C VAL A 351 12.03 4.85 -2.76
N SER A 352 11.06 3.96 -2.98
CA SER A 352 10.33 3.90 -4.25
C SER A 352 9.07 4.75 -4.15
N GLU A 353 8.86 5.62 -5.14
CA GLU A 353 7.69 6.47 -5.29
C GLU A 353 7.01 6.12 -6.62
N VAL A 354 5.69 5.92 -6.59
CA VAL A 354 4.90 5.77 -7.82
C VAL A 354 4.54 7.16 -8.31
N CYS A 355 5.09 7.55 -9.45
CA CYS A 355 4.80 8.83 -10.07
C CYS A 355 3.37 8.87 -10.63
N SER A 356 2.89 10.08 -10.92
CA SER A 356 1.56 10.31 -11.50
C SER A 356 1.33 9.62 -12.85
N ASP A 357 2.39 9.20 -13.54
CA ASP A 357 2.36 8.41 -14.77
C ASP A 357 2.38 6.88 -14.53
N GLY A 358 2.30 6.44 -13.28
CA GLY A 358 2.29 5.03 -12.88
C GLY A 358 3.67 4.36 -12.86
N LYS A 359 4.75 5.09 -13.17
CA LYS A 359 6.11 4.53 -13.09
C LYS A 359 6.65 4.59 -11.67
N ASN A 360 7.35 3.54 -11.26
CA ASN A 360 8.15 3.57 -10.04
C ASN A 360 9.46 4.32 -10.29
N GLN A 361 9.71 5.37 -9.52
CA GLN A 361 11.00 6.03 -9.43
C GLN A 361 11.63 5.76 -8.08
N GLN A 362 12.94 5.54 -8.07
CA GLN A 362 13.71 5.42 -6.85
C GLN A 362 14.32 6.78 -6.51
N ARG A 363 14.27 7.16 -5.24
CA ARG A 363 14.90 8.36 -4.71
C ARG A 363 15.72 8.02 -3.47
N GLU A 364 16.91 8.60 -3.39
CA GLU A 364 17.72 8.57 -2.17
C GLU A 364 17.33 9.72 -1.22
N VAL A 365 17.11 9.40 0.05
CA VAL A 365 16.74 10.34 1.12
C VAL A 365 17.70 10.17 2.29
N VAL A 366 18.19 11.27 2.83
CA VAL A 366 18.92 11.29 4.10
C VAL A 366 17.91 11.41 5.24
N GLU A 367 17.84 10.41 6.09
CA GLU A 367 16.99 10.38 7.28
C GLU A 367 17.78 10.84 8.51
N HIS A 368 17.29 11.91 9.14
CA HIS A 368 17.86 12.52 10.33
C HIS A 368 16.81 12.51 11.45
N PRO A 369 17.18 12.33 12.73
CA PRO A 369 16.21 12.28 13.84
C PRO A 369 15.48 13.62 14.10
N GLY A 370 15.90 14.70 13.44
CA GLY A 370 15.39 16.05 13.68
C GLY A 370 16.28 16.84 14.64
N SER A 371 15.96 18.13 14.79
CA SER A 371 16.76 19.03 15.62
C SER A 371 15.91 20.09 16.31
N VAL A 372 16.38 20.61 17.44
CA VAL A 372 15.87 21.84 18.07
C VAL A 372 16.77 23.01 17.70
N VAL A 373 16.18 24.18 17.52
CA VAL A 373 16.88 25.44 17.22
C VAL A 373 16.37 26.49 18.18
N ILE A 374 17.27 27.21 18.84
CA ILE A 374 16.91 28.13 19.92
C ILE A 374 17.31 29.55 19.53
N VAL A 375 16.40 30.51 19.69
CA VAL A 375 16.67 31.94 19.65
C VAL A 375 16.83 32.44 21.09
N PRO A 376 18.06 32.67 21.59
CA PRO A 376 18.27 33.10 22.96
C PRO A 376 18.21 34.63 23.04
N LEU A 377 17.15 35.15 23.64
CA LEU A 377 16.96 36.59 23.83
C LEU A 377 17.61 37.02 25.16
N VAL A 378 18.81 37.58 25.07
CA VAL A 378 19.63 38.00 26.23
C VAL A 378 19.05 39.25 26.89
N SER A 379 18.53 40.16 26.07
CA SER A 379 17.83 41.38 26.49
C SER A 379 16.73 41.71 25.48
N ALA A 380 15.92 42.74 25.72
CA ALA A 380 14.85 43.13 24.78
C ALA A 380 15.34 43.43 23.36
N GLN A 381 16.65 43.68 23.17
CA GLN A 381 17.24 44.09 21.90
C GLN A 381 18.44 43.23 21.49
N GLU A 382 18.83 42.21 22.26
CA GLU A 382 20.05 41.43 21.99
C GLU A 382 19.79 39.94 22.02
N ILE A 383 20.47 39.21 21.13
CA ILE A 383 20.43 37.76 21.05
C ILE A 383 21.82 37.15 21.16
N CYS A 384 21.89 35.90 21.63
CA CYS A 384 23.12 35.12 21.62
C CYS A 384 23.16 34.21 20.38
N LEU A 385 24.21 34.37 19.57
CA LEU A 385 24.56 33.48 18.47
C LEU A 385 25.80 32.66 18.85
N VAL A 386 26.10 31.64 18.05
CA VAL A 386 27.28 30.79 18.20
C VAL A 386 28.11 30.78 16.92
N GLU A 387 29.43 30.89 17.06
CA GLU A 387 30.39 30.66 15.98
C GLU A 387 30.81 29.20 15.98
N VAL A 388 30.46 28.46 14.92
CA VAL A 388 30.66 27.01 14.83
C VAL A 388 31.48 26.64 13.60
N VAL A 389 32.52 25.81 13.77
CA VAL A 389 33.29 25.27 12.64
C VAL A 389 32.50 24.15 11.97
N ARG A 390 32.01 24.39 10.75
CA ARG A 390 31.25 23.41 9.97
C ARG A 390 32.16 22.71 8.95
N VAL A 391 32.58 21.49 9.28
CA VAL A 391 33.46 20.67 8.42
C VAL A 391 32.86 20.47 7.02
N ALA A 392 31.53 20.34 6.90
CA ALA A 392 30.84 20.11 5.63
C ALA A 392 31.04 21.24 4.60
N VAL A 393 31.24 22.49 5.04
CA VAL A 393 31.49 23.65 4.18
C VAL A 393 32.91 24.21 4.34
N GLY A 394 33.70 23.68 5.28
CA GLY A 394 35.09 24.08 5.53
C GLY A 394 35.25 25.50 6.07
N LYS A 395 34.24 26.05 6.76
CA LYS A 395 34.23 27.43 7.30
C LYS A 395 33.66 27.48 8.72
N THR A 396 33.98 28.56 9.44
CA THR A 396 33.26 28.96 10.65
C THR A 396 32.04 29.77 10.26
N LEU A 397 30.86 29.35 10.73
CA LEU A 397 29.59 30.05 10.48
C LEU A 397 29.05 30.65 11.78
N LEU A 398 28.29 31.74 11.65
CA LEU A 398 27.52 32.33 12.73
C LEU A 398 26.10 31.76 12.69
N GLU A 399 25.69 31.11 13.77
CA GLU A 399 24.46 30.31 13.82
C GLU A 399 23.63 30.56 15.10
N LEU A 400 22.35 30.22 15.07
CA LEU A 400 21.55 29.97 16.26
C LEU A 400 22.01 28.66 16.92
N PRO A 401 22.04 28.60 18.26
CA PRO A 401 22.31 27.35 18.95
C PRO A 401 21.26 26.28 18.60
N ALA A 402 21.72 25.05 18.40
CA ALA A 402 20.88 23.97 17.90
C ALA A 402 21.45 22.59 18.23
N GLY A 403 20.55 21.64 18.46
CA GLY A 403 20.92 20.28 18.84
C GLY A 403 20.09 19.22 18.15
N THR A 404 20.68 18.02 18.01
CA THR A 404 20.04 16.87 17.36
C THR A 404 19.14 16.13 18.36
N LEU A 405 18.02 15.58 17.89
CA LEU A 405 17.09 14.80 18.71
C LEU A 405 17.51 13.32 18.81
N ASP A 406 18.71 13.07 19.34
CA ASP A 406 19.29 11.73 19.46
C ASP A 406 19.07 11.06 20.83
N ARG A 407 18.33 11.71 21.73
CA ARG A 407 17.98 11.24 23.08
C ARG A 407 16.47 11.13 23.25
N VAL A 408 16.03 10.25 24.16
CA VAL A 408 14.62 10.14 24.55
C VAL A 408 14.30 11.23 25.56
N GLU A 409 13.90 12.40 25.07
CA GLU A 409 13.52 13.57 25.87
C GLU A 409 12.45 14.41 25.14
N SER A 410 11.81 15.35 25.84
CA SER A 410 10.85 16.27 25.20
C SER A 410 11.59 17.31 24.33
N LEU A 411 10.91 17.89 23.34
CA LEU A 411 11.49 18.96 22.51
C LEU A 411 11.94 20.16 23.35
N GLU A 412 11.19 20.50 24.40
CA GLU A 412 11.54 21.60 25.29
C GLU A 412 12.78 21.26 26.15
N ASP A 413 12.87 20.03 26.67
CA ASP A 413 14.03 19.59 27.45
C ASP A 413 15.30 19.56 26.59
N ALA A 414 15.21 19.05 25.36
CA ALA A 414 16.30 19.12 24.38
C ALA A 414 16.71 20.57 24.14
N ALA A 415 15.76 21.48 23.86
CA ALA A 415 16.06 22.88 23.61
C ALA A 415 16.74 23.56 24.82
N ARG A 416 16.32 23.23 26.05
CA ARG A 416 16.92 23.76 27.28
C ARG A 416 18.33 23.22 27.51
N ARG A 417 18.56 21.94 27.26
CA ARG A 417 19.86 21.29 27.38
C ARG A 417 20.86 21.89 26.40
N GLU A 418 20.51 21.93 25.13
CA GLU A 418 21.37 22.41 24.03
C GLU A 418 21.72 23.89 24.21
N LEU A 419 20.76 24.70 24.68
CA LEU A 419 21.05 26.10 25.02
C LEU A 419 22.16 26.22 26.08
N VAL A 420 22.12 25.38 27.13
CA VAL A 420 23.14 25.39 28.20
C VAL A 420 24.48 24.87 27.68
N GLU A 421 24.46 23.78 26.91
CA GLU A 421 25.68 23.14 26.39
C GLU A 421 26.47 24.11 25.51
N GLU A 422 25.82 24.74 24.52
CA GLU A 422 26.50 25.59 23.53
C GLU A 422 26.74 27.03 24.02
N THR A 423 25.85 27.59 24.84
CA THR A 423 25.90 29.02 25.21
C THR A 423 26.16 29.31 26.68
N GLY A 424 25.94 28.32 27.56
CA GLY A 424 25.99 28.50 29.01
C GLY A 424 24.78 29.22 29.61
N PHE A 425 23.83 29.69 28.79
CA PHE A 425 22.62 30.34 29.30
C PHE A 425 21.55 29.33 29.74
N ARG A 426 20.87 29.64 30.84
CA ARG A 426 19.67 28.93 31.30
C ARG A 426 18.45 29.81 31.13
N ALA A 427 17.42 29.32 30.44
CA ALA A 427 16.20 30.07 30.19
C ALA A 427 15.16 29.86 31.31
N GLY A 428 14.62 30.95 31.87
CA GLY A 428 13.42 30.89 32.71
C GLY A 428 12.18 30.53 31.91
N ARG A 429 12.12 30.95 30.64
CA ARG A 429 11.00 30.66 29.73
C ARG A 429 11.48 30.14 28.39
N MET A 430 10.91 29.02 27.95
CA MET A 430 11.12 28.41 26.64
C MET A 430 9.78 28.37 25.92
N THR A 431 9.70 28.85 24.68
CA THR A 431 8.42 28.92 23.94
C THR A 431 8.60 28.42 22.53
N ALA A 432 7.79 27.44 22.11
CA ALA A 432 7.78 26.96 20.74
C ALA A 432 7.27 28.04 19.77
N VAL A 433 8.07 28.37 18.76
CA VAL A 433 7.80 29.44 17.77
C VAL A 433 7.36 28.85 16.44
N GLY A 434 7.83 27.66 16.09
CA GLY A 434 7.46 27.03 14.83
C GLY A 434 8.37 25.87 14.50
N GLU A 435 8.22 25.35 13.29
CA GLU A 435 8.99 24.22 12.81
C GLU A 435 9.07 24.24 11.28
N PHE A 436 10.24 23.97 10.74
CA PHE A 436 10.52 23.99 9.29
C PHE A 436 11.33 22.77 8.84
N TRP A 437 11.31 22.48 7.54
CA TRP A 437 12.20 21.50 6.91
C TRP A 437 13.37 22.26 6.32
N MET A 438 14.59 21.75 6.49
CA MET A 438 15.78 22.43 5.97
C MET A 438 15.99 22.24 4.48
N SER A 439 15.90 20.99 4.02
CA SER A 439 16.15 20.63 2.62
C SER A 439 15.27 19.45 2.21
N PRO A 440 13.94 19.63 2.13
CA PRO A 440 12.98 18.54 1.94
C PRO A 440 13.13 17.79 0.62
N GLY A 441 13.93 18.29 -0.32
CA GLY A 441 14.27 17.59 -1.56
C GLY A 441 15.20 16.39 -1.36
N ILE A 442 15.91 16.29 -0.24
CA ILE A 442 16.84 15.18 0.04
C ILE A 442 16.91 14.81 1.53
N LEU A 443 16.64 15.74 2.45
CA LEU A 443 16.85 15.58 3.88
C LEU A 443 15.51 15.56 4.63
N ARG A 444 15.25 14.45 5.31
CA ARG A 444 14.16 14.29 6.27
C ARG A 444 14.63 14.74 7.65
N GLU A 445 14.86 16.04 7.80
CA GLU A 445 15.17 16.68 9.08
C GLU A 445 14.12 17.77 9.39
N ARG A 446 13.28 17.49 10.39
CA ARG A 446 12.36 18.48 10.96
C ARG A 446 13.11 19.28 12.02
N MET A 447 13.12 20.60 11.90
CA MET A 447 13.70 21.50 12.89
C MET A 447 12.60 22.20 13.69
N HIS A 448 12.72 22.19 15.02
CA HIS A 448 11.79 22.79 15.97
C HIS A 448 12.38 24.05 16.58
N LEU A 449 11.78 25.20 16.30
CA LEU A 449 12.27 26.52 16.70
C LEU A 449 11.68 26.94 18.04
N PHE A 450 12.54 27.33 18.97
CA PHE A 450 12.19 27.85 20.28
C PHE A 450 12.72 29.26 20.51
N LEU A 451 11.99 30.04 21.30
CA LEU A 451 12.40 31.33 21.83
C LEU A 451 12.69 31.16 23.32
N ALA A 452 13.94 31.46 23.70
CA ALA A 452 14.39 31.40 25.08
C ALA A 452 14.46 32.81 25.66
N LYS A 453 13.80 33.03 26.80
CA LYS A 453 13.73 34.30 27.53
C LYS A 453 14.10 34.09 29.00
N ASP A 454 14.29 35.21 29.70
CA ASP A 454 14.67 35.24 31.12
C ASP A 454 15.97 34.45 31.33
N LEU A 455 17.00 34.81 30.55
CA LEU A 455 18.27 34.09 30.50
C LEU A 455 19.15 34.42 31.71
N THR A 456 19.75 33.39 32.30
CA THR A 456 20.75 33.50 33.35
C THR A 456 22.07 32.88 32.87
N PRO A 457 23.21 33.60 32.96
CA PRO A 457 24.49 33.09 32.50
C PRO A 457 25.05 32.01 33.43
N GLY A 458 25.78 31.06 32.86
CA GLY A 458 26.41 29.94 33.55
C GLY A 458 27.57 29.37 32.73
N PRO A 459 28.22 28.30 33.23
CA PRO A 459 29.26 27.61 32.46
C PRO A 459 28.66 26.88 31.25
N THR A 460 29.38 26.86 30.14
CA THR A 460 29.07 25.98 29.00
C THR A 460 29.37 24.53 29.34
N ALA A 461 28.75 23.61 28.61
CA ALA A 461 28.95 22.16 28.76
C ALA A 461 29.19 21.50 27.40
N LEU A 462 30.11 22.08 26.61
CA LEU A 462 30.46 21.62 25.26
C LEU A 462 30.91 20.15 25.24
N GLU A 463 30.53 19.43 24.19
CA GLU A 463 30.96 18.05 24.00
C GLU A 463 32.42 17.95 23.51
N PRO A 464 33.11 16.80 23.75
CA PRO A 464 34.47 16.60 23.29
C PRO A 464 34.62 16.76 21.76
N GLY A 465 35.34 17.80 21.34
CA GLY A 465 35.60 18.11 19.93
C GLY A 465 34.81 19.29 19.38
N GLU A 466 33.87 19.84 20.14
CA GLU A 466 33.14 21.05 19.77
C GLU A 466 33.99 22.30 19.92
N GLN A 467 34.02 23.13 18.87
CA GLN A 467 34.69 24.42 18.86
C GLN A 467 33.65 25.50 18.63
N ILE A 468 32.98 25.90 19.72
CA ILE A 468 31.88 26.85 19.72
C ILE A 468 32.26 28.07 20.55
N ARG A 469 31.96 29.28 20.03
CA ARG A 469 32.12 30.55 20.75
C ARG A 469 30.83 31.34 20.71
N THR A 470 30.42 31.90 21.84
CA THR A 470 29.22 32.74 21.89
C THR A 470 29.50 34.14 21.35
N ARG A 471 28.50 34.70 20.67
CA ARG A 471 28.54 36.05 20.09
C ARG A 471 27.20 36.74 20.33
N VAL A 472 27.17 37.68 21.27
CA VAL A 472 25.99 38.50 21.53
C VAL A 472 25.97 39.68 20.56
N VAL A 473 24.84 39.89 19.88
CA VAL A 473 24.62 40.96 18.90
C VAL A 473 23.23 41.57 19.08
N GLY A 474 23.04 42.80 18.56
CA GLY A 474 21.72 43.40 18.48
C GLY A 474 20.80 42.57 17.58
N PHE A 475 19.52 42.44 17.91
CA PHE A 475 18.55 41.69 17.11
C PHE A 475 18.43 42.28 15.70
N ASP A 476 18.30 43.61 15.58
CA ASP A 476 18.25 44.29 14.28
C ASP A 476 19.56 44.14 13.51
N GLU A 477 20.70 44.09 14.21
CA GLU A 477 22.00 43.82 13.59
C GLU A 477 22.05 42.39 13.03
N ALA A 478 21.56 41.39 13.76
CA ALA A 478 21.49 40.01 13.29
C ALA A 478 20.58 39.87 12.06
N ILE A 479 19.46 40.59 12.02
CA ILE A 479 18.61 40.66 10.83
C ILE A 479 19.37 41.27 9.65
N ALA A 480 20.12 42.37 9.86
CA ALA A 480 20.96 42.95 8.82
C ALA A 480 22.03 41.95 8.33
N MET A 481 22.65 41.18 9.23
CA MET A 481 23.61 40.13 8.88
C MET A 481 22.99 39.00 8.03
N CYS A 482 21.72 38.65 8.26
CA CYS A 482 20.99 37.71 7.39
C CYS A 482 20.77 38.28 5.99
N LEU A 483 20.47 39.58 5.88
CA LEU A 483 20.15 40.24 4.61
C LEU A 483 21.39 40.54 3.77
N ASP A 484 22.53 40.82 4.40
CA ASP A 484 23.79 41.12 3.71
C ASP A 484 24.71 39.91 3.52
N GLY A 485 24.29 38.72 3.98
CA GLY A 485 24.99 37.45 3.76
C GLY A 485 26.13 37.16 4.75
N ARG A 486 26.30 37.96 5.81
CA ARG A 486 27.21 37.62 6.91
C ARG A 486 26.77 36.41 7.73
N ILE A 487 25.46 36.14 7.79
CA ILE A 487 24.91 34.86 8.26
C ILE A 487 24.51 34.04 7.02
N GLU A 488 25.17 32.90 6.84
CA GLU A 488 24.95 31.99 5.71
C GLU A 488 24.07 30.77 6.08
N ASP A 489 23.87 30.52 7.38
CA ASP A 489 23.19 29.32 7.88
C ASP A 489 21.66 29.42 7.81
N ALA A 490 21.03 28.49 7.07
CA ALA A 490 19.62 28.59 6.73
C ALA A 490 18.67 28.49 7.94
N LYS A 491 19.00 27.72 9.00
CA LYS A 491 18.15 27.63 10.21
C LYS A 491 18.20 28.92 11.00
N THR A 492 19.36 29.58 11.00
CA THR A 492 19.57 30.89 11.64
C THR A 492 18.79 31.98 10.91
N ILE A 493 18.95 32.07 9.58
CA ILE A 493 18.19 33.00 8.74
C ILE A 493 16.69 32.80 8.92
N THR A 494 16.22 31.54 8.81
CA THR A 494 14.80 31.21 8.96
C THR A 494 14.28 31.57 10.34
N GLY A 495 14.99 31.18 11.41
CA GLY A 495 14.57 31.43 12.78
C GLY A 495 14.45 32.91 13.12
N LEU A 496 15.44 33.70 12.72
CA LEU A 496 15.48 35.14 12.99
C LEU A 496 14.42 35.91 12.19
N LEU A 497 14.30 35.64 10.88
CA LEU A 497 13.30 36.32 10.04
C LEU A 497 11.87 35.93 10.42
N LEU A 498 11.63 34.66 10.79
CA LEU A 498 10.31 34.22 11.26
C LEU A 498 9.93 34.93 12.57
N LEU A 499 10.87 35.06 13.52
CA LEU A 499 10.64 35.80 14.76
C LEU A 499 10.39 37.29 14.50
N ALA A 500 11.18 37.93 13.63
CA ALA A 500 11.01 39.33 13.26
C ALA A 500 9.61 39.59 12.67
N MET A 501 9.14 38.73 11.75
CA MET A 501 7.81 38.84 11.16
C MET A 501 6.68 38.63 12.17
N ARG A 502 6.86 37.73 13.15
CA ARG A 502 5.88 37.54 14.24
C ARG A 502 5.77 38.78 15.13
N ASN A 503 6.91 39.37 15.49
CA ASN A 503 6.95 40.59 16.29
C ASN A 503 6.24 41.76 15.59
N GLN A 504 6.46 41.94 14.28
CA GLN A 504 5.78 42.98 13.49
C GLN A 504 4.25 42.80 13.42
N ARG A 505 3.78 41.55 13.41
CA ARG A 505 2.34 41.24 13.35
C ARG A 505 1.66 41.16 14.72
N GLY A 506 2.39 41.42 15.81
CA GLY A 506 1.86 41.37 17.18
C GLY A 506 1.34 39.99 17.57
N VAL A 507 1.89 38.91 17.00
CA VAL A 507 1.48 37.54 17.34
C VAL A 507 2.02 37.19 18.73
N PRO A 508 1.18 36.91 19.73
CA PRO A 508 1.64 36.61 21.08
C PRO A 508 2.48 35.32 21.16
N ASP A 509 3.30 35.24 22.21
CA ASP A 509 4.07 34.06 22.59
C ASP A 509 3.14 33.06 23.33
N GLY A 510 2.88 31.88 22.75
CA GLY A 510 2.03 30.80 23.29
C GLY A 510 0.63 30.76 22.64
N ASP A 511 -0.03 29.63 22.34
CA ASP A 511 0.01 28.27 22.88
C ASP A 511 -0.31 27.29 21.72
N ARG A 512 0.60 26.36 21.40
CA ARG A 512 0.31 25.22 20.51
C ARG A 512 0.69 23.97 21.27
N THR A 513 -0.23 23.52 22.12
CA THR A 513 -0.20 22.18 22.73
C THR A 513 -0.24 21.11 21.64
N GLU A 514 0.51 20.03 21.87
CA GLU A 514 0.84 18.91 20.94
C GLU A 514 -0.35 18.04 20.47
N THR A 515 -1.58 18.54 20.37
CA THR A 515 -2.78 17.68 20.18
C THR A 515 -3.56 17.82 18.87
N GLU A 516 -3.07 18.52 17.84
CA GLU A 516 -3.71 18.45 16.51
C GLU A 516 -2.78 17.84 15.45
N PRO A 517 -3.10 16.64 14.91
CA PRO A 517 -2.43 16.14 13.71
C PRO A 517 -2.79 17.08 12.55
N ARG A 518 -1.76 17.60 11.86
CA ARG A 518 -1.97 18.47 10.70
C ARG A 518 -2.57 17.68 9.54
N ARG A 519 -3.60 18.27 8.93
CA ARG A 519 -4.25 17.84 7.68
C ARG A 519 -3.29 17.77 6.51
#